data_AF-A0A432UEW1-F1
#
_entry.id   AF-A0A432UEW1-F1
#
_cell.length_a   1.000
_cell.length_b   1.000
_cell.length_c   1.000
_cell.angle_alpha   90.00
_cell.angle_beta   90.00
_cell.angle_gamma   90.00
#
_symmetry.space_group_name_H-M   'P 1'
#
loop_
_entity.id
_entity.type
_entity.pdbx_description
1 polymer ?
#
loop_
_entity_poly.entity_id
_entity_poly.type
_entity_poly.pdbx_seq_one_letter_code
_entity_poly.pdbx_strand_id
1 'polypeptide(L)'
;MGKRKEYIGTVVSNKMDKTVVVVVERLVQHPLYKKYIRRRKKFMAHDEGNVCEIGDRVLIEETRPLSRHKRWRVKKILERAPKFEAAAEETSSEEVSQP
;
A
#
# COMPACT_ATOMS: atom_id res chain seq x y z
N MET A 1 2.26 0.29 -29.31
CA MET A 1 2.57 0.53 -27.87
C MET A 1 1.63 -0.30 -27.02
N GLY A 2 2.15 -1.28 -26.27
CA GLY A 2 1.34 -2.12 -25.38
C GLY A 2 1.04 -1.41 -24.07
N LYS A 3 -0.20 -1.52 -23.58
CA LYS A 3 -0.55 -1.05 -22.23
C LYS A 3 0.19 -1.92 -21.21
N ARG A 4 0.89 -1.29 -20.27
CA ARG A 4 1.53 -1.98 -19.14
C ARG A 4 0.46 -2.57 -18.23
N LYS A 5 0.75 -3.72 -17.61
CA LYS A 5 -0.18 -4.33 -16.67
C LYS A 5 -0.22 -3.50 -15.39
N GLU A 6 -1.43 -3.26 -14.92
CA GLU A 6 -1.69 -2.54 -13.68
C GLU A 6 -2.45 -3.42 -12.71
N TYR A 7 -2.13 -3.32 -11.43
CA TYR A 7 -2.84 -3.99 -10.35
C TYR A 7 -3.12 -3.03 -9.21
N ILE A 8 -4.23 -3.25 -8.52
CA ILE A 8 -4.57 -2.56 -7.28
C ILE A 8 -4.31 -3.52 -6.13
N GLY A 9 -3.65 -3.03 -5.08
CA GLY A 9 -3.38 -3.82 -3.90
C GLY A 9 -3.15 -2.96 -2.67
N THR A 10 -2.95 -3.62 -1.54
CA THR A 10 -2.73 -2.98 -0.24
C THR A 10 -1.27 -3.12 0.17
N VAL A 11 -0.69 -2.05 0.71
CA VAL A 11 0.68 -2.07 1.24
C VAL A 11 0.70 -2.83 2.56
N VAL A 12 1.52 -3.88 2.64
CA VAL A 12 1.67 -4.71 3.84
C VAL A 12 2.98 -4.43 4.58
N SER A 13 4.02 -3.98 3.87
CA SER A 13 5.31 -3.66 4.50
C SER A 13 6.01 -2.54 3.74
N ASN A 14 6.50 -1.56 4.50
CA ASN A 14 7.36 -0.47 4.06
C ASN A 14 8.74 -0.50 4.76
N LYS A 15 9.15 -1.66 5.31
CA LYS A 15 10.42 -1.78 6.07
C LYS A 15 11.69 -1.62 5.25
N MET A 16 11.60 -1.64 3.91
CA MET A 16 12.75 -1.59 3.01
C MET A 16 12.87 -0.21 2.39
N ASP A 17 14.10 0.26 2.16
CA ASP A 17 14.31 1.53 1.48
C ASP A 17 13.83 1.49 0.01
N LYS A 18 13.16 2.55 -0.39
CA LYS A 18 12.61 2.81 -1.72
C LYS A 18 11.68 1.71 -2.25
N THR A 19 11.20 0.83 -1.37
CA THR A 19 10.56 -0.43 -1.76
C THR A 19 9.43 -0.79 -0.82
N VAL A 20 8.25 -1.01 -1.39
CA VAL A 20 7.08 -1.46 -0.63
C VAL A 20 6.60 -2.82 -1.10
N VAL A 21 6.10 -3.62 -0.16
CA VAL A 21 5.47 -4.91 -0.45
C VAL A 21 3.97 -4.73 -0.51
N VAL A 22 3.43 -4.94 -1.72
CA VAL A 22 2.00 -4.80 -2.01
C VAL A 22 1.38 -6.19 -2.15
N VAL A 23 0.26 -6.44 -1.47
CA VAL A 23 -0.56 -7.63 -1.68
C VAL A 23 -1.67 -7.29 -2.67
N VAL A 24 -1.72 -8.05 -3.77
CA VAL A 24 -2.80 -7.99 -4.75
C VAL A 24 -3.66 -9.22 -4.58
N GLU A 25 -4.95 -9.00 -4.45
CA GLU A 25 -5.97 -10.04 -4.40
C GLU A 25 -6.72 -10.12 -5.72
N ARG A 26 -6.94 -11.34 -6.21
CA ARG A 26 -7.72 -11.61 -7.41
C ARG A 26 -8.67 -12.78 -7.17
N LEU A 27 -9.91 -12.62 -7.62
CA LEU A 27 -10.85 -13.73 -7.71
C LEU A 27 -10.53 -14.53 -8.96
N VAL A 28 -10.21 -15.81 -8.78
CA VAL A 28 -9.92 -16.75 -9.87
C VAL A 28 -10.91 -17.90 -9.75
N GLN A 29 -11.44 -18.34 -10.86
CA GLN A 29 -12.29 -19.52 -10.89
C GLN A 29 -11.44 -20.80 -10.76
N HIS A 30 -11.83 -21.72 -9.88
CA HIS A 30 -11.21 -23.04 -9.83
C HIS A 30 -11.47 -23.78 -11.16
N PRO A 31 -10.44 -24.30 -11.85
CA PRO A 31 -10.59 -24.82 -13.22
C PRO A 31 -11.60 -25.96 -13.33
N LEU A 32 -11.65 -26.86 -12.35
CA LEU A 32 -12.55 -28.02 -12.37
C LEU A 32 -13.93 -27.74 -11.75
N TYR A 33 -13.96 -26.99 -10.65
CA TYR A 33 -15.15 -26.86 -9.80
C TYR A 33 -15.91 -25.55 -10.05
N LYS A 34 -15.36 -24.65 -10.86
CA LYS A 34 -15.96 -23.36 -11.23
C LYS A 34 -16.32 -22.42 -10.06
N LYS A 35 -15.96 -22.77 -8.83
CA LYS A 35 -16.05 -21.91 -7.64
C LYS A 35 -15.02 -20.78 -7.71
N TYR A 36 -15.43 -19.55 -7.39
CA TYR A 36 -14.52 -18.43 -7.26
C TYR A 36 -13.72 -18.54 -5.96
N ILE A 37 -12.40 -18.48 -6.08
CA ILE A 37 -11.44 -18.50 -4.96
C ILE A 37 -10.56 -17.26 -5.00
N ARG A 38 -10.30 -16.68 -3.82
CA ARG A 38 -9.38 -15.56 -3.67
C ARG A 38 -7.94 -16.06 -3.74
N ARG A 39 -7.14 -15.51 -4.66
CA ARG A 39 -5.68 -15.72 -4.72
C ARG A 39 -4.99 -14.41 -4.40
N ARG A 40 -4.05 -14.47 -3.45
CA ARG A 40 -3.19 -13.35 -3.06
C ARG A 40 -1.78 -13.54 -3.59
N LYS A 41 -1.16 -12.48 -4.11
CA LYS A 41 0.26 -12.46 -4.48
C LYS A 41 0.91 -11.19 -3.96
N LYS A 42 2.13 -11.34 -3.43
CA LYS A 42 2.97 -10.22 -2.99
C LYS A 42 3.82 -9.72 -4.16
N PHE A 43 3.92 -8.41 -4.29
CA PHE A 43 4.72 -7.72 -5.28
C PHE A 43 5.63 -6.70 -4.59
N MET A 44 6.89 -6.63 -5.04
CA MET A 44 7.81 -5.59 -4.59
C MET A 44 7.72 -4.42 -5.57
N ALA A 45 7.20 -3.30 -5.10
CA ALA A 45 7.03 -2.09 -5.89
C ALA A 45 8.08 -1.04 -5.51
N HIS A 46 8.52 -0.29 -6.53
CA HIS A 46 9.40 0.87 -6.38
C HIS A 46 8.62 2.10 -6.01
N ASP A 47 9.07 2.77 -4.96
CA ASP A 47 8.63 4.08 -4.51
C ASP A 47 9.89 4.87 -4.14
N GLU A 48 10.24 5.91 -4.90
CA GLU A 48 11.49 6.66 -4.67
C GLU A 48 11.40 7.54 -3.42
N GLY A 49 10.20 8.01 -3.08
CA GLY A 49 9.98 8.97 -2.00
C GLY A 49 9.59 8.33 -0.67
N ASN A 50 9.50 6.98 -0.59
CA ASN A 50 8.97 6.26 0.57
C ASN A 50 7.65 6.87 1.09
N VAL A 51 6.79 7.32 0.17
CA VAL A 51 5.56 8.07 0.48
C VAL A 51 4.45 7.14 0.95
N CYS A 52 4.51 5.85 0.58
CA CYS A 52 3.46 4.90 0.91
C CYS A 52 3.57 4.39 2.34
N GLU A 53 2.47 4.44 3.07
CA GLU A 53 2.34 3.92 4.42
C GLU A 53 1.73 2.51 4.43
N ILE A 54 1.79 1.82 5.58
CA ILE A 54 1.19 0.51 5.75
C ILE A 54 -0.33 0.66 5.75
N GLY A 55 -1.02 -0.16 4.96
CA GLY A 55 -2.47 -0.13 4.83
C GLY A 55 -2.99 0.70 3.64
N ASP A 56 -2.12 1.46 2.96
CA ASP A 56 -2.51 2.23 1.79
C ASP A 56 -2.96 1.32 0.63
N ARG A 57 -4.00 1.76 -0.10
CA ARG A 57 -4.40 1.13 -1.37
C ARG A 57 -3.69 1.83 -2.52
N VAL A 58 -2.89 1.07 -3.23
CA VAL A 58 -2.01 1.59 -4.29
C VAL A 58 -2.25 0.90 -5.62
N LEU A 59 -2.14 1.68 -6.69
CA LEU A 59 -2.08 1.21 -8.06
C LEU A 59 -0.61 0.99 -8.43
N ILE A 60 -0.24 -0.26 -8.73
CA ILE A 60 1.09 -0.65 -9.19
C ILE A 60 1.09 -0.92 -10.70
N GLU A 61 2.18 -0.57 -11.36
CA GLU A 61 2.37 -0.77 -12.80
C GLU A 61 3.64 -1.58 -13.06
N GLU A 62 3.59 -2.47 -14.05
CA GLU A 62 4.76 -3.22 -14.53
C GLU A 62 5.82 -2.26 -15.11
N THR A 63 7.08 -2.49 -14.77
CA THR A 63 8.21 -1.69 -15.22
C THR A 63 9.38 -2.56 -15.62
N ARG A 64 10.45 -1.96 -16.14
CA ARG A 64 11.72 -2.66 -16.33
C ARG A 64 12.20 -3.25 -15.00
N PRO A 65 12.93 -4.38 -15.01
CA PRO A 65 13.49 -4.91 -13.78
C PRO A 65 14.41 -3.86 -13.12
N LEU A 66 14.11 -3.49 -11.88
CA LEU A 66 14.94 -2.60 -11.07
C LEU A 66 15.84 -3.39 -10.11
N SER A 67 15.46 -4.64 -9.83
CA SER A 67 16.22 -5.62 -9.05
C SER A 67 15.74 -7.03 -9.43
N ARG A 68 16.27 -8.06 -8.76
CA ARG A 68 15.88 -9.47 -8.95
C ARG A 68 14.36 -9.67 -8.86
N HIS A 69 13.75 -9.07 -7.84
CA HIS A 69 12.32 -9.25 -7.52
C HIS A 69 11.45 -8.01 -7.77
N LYS A 70 12.08 -6.84 -7.92
CA LYS A 70 11.42 -5.54 -8.03
C LYS A 70 11.19 -5.19 -9.51
N ARG A 71 9.98 -5.47 -9.98
CA ARG A 71 9.53 -5.28 -11.38
C ARG A 71 8.27 -4.43 -11.50
N TRP A 72 7.86 -3.83 -10.38
CA TRP A 72 6.66 -3.01 -10.27
C TRP A 72 7.04 -1.64 -9.75
N ARG A 73 6.32 -0.60 -10.15
CA ARG A 73 6.41 0.76 -9.59
C ARG A 73 5.07 1.17 -9.03
N VAL A 74 5.06 1.99 -7.98
CA VAL A 74 3.85 2.65 -7.52
C VAL A 74 3.51 3.76 -8.49
N LYS A 75 2.30 3.72 -9.07
CA LYS A 75 1.81 4.74 -10.02
C LYS A 75 0.94 5.78 -9.33
N LYS A 76 0.04 5.33 -8.45
CA LYS A 76 -0.91 6.20 -7.74
C LYS A 76 -1.29 5.59 -6.39
N ILE A 77 -1.40 6.43 -5.37
CA ILE A 77 -2.05 6.09 -4.10
C ILE A 77 -3.54 6.41 -4.29
N LEU A 78 -4.41 5.41 -4.15
CA LEU A 78 -5.85 5.54 -4.35
C LEU A 78 -6.54 5.98 -3.05
N GLU A 79 -6.22 5.30 -1.95
CA GLU A 79 -6.78 5.58 -0.63
C GLU A 79 -5.63 5.47 0.37
N ARG A 80 -5.51 6.48 1.24
CA ARG A 80 -4.58 6.44 2.37
C ARG A 80 -5.24 5.73 3.55
N ALA A 81 -4.43 5.02 4.33
CA ALA A 81 -4.91 4.44 5.57
C ALA A 81 -5.46 5.53 6.51
N PRO A 82 -6.58 5.28 7.20
CA PRO A 82 -7.08 6.20 8.21
C PRO A 82 -6.08 6.22 9.37
N LYS A 83 -5.39 7.35 9.55
CA LYS A 83 -4.68 7.62 10.80
C LYS A 83 -5.76 7.88 11.85
N PHE A 84 -5.93 6.95 12.77
CA PHE A 84 -6.65 7.23 14.00
C PHE A 84 -5.75 8.15 14.83
N GLU A 85 -5.76 9.45 14.51
CA GLU A 85 -5.27 10.46 15.43
C GLU A 85 -6.24 10.48 16.61
N ALA A 86 -5.67 10.13 17.76
CA ALA A 86 -6.34 10.18 19.04
C ALA A 86 -6.82 11.60 19.33
N ALA A 87 -8.06 11.70 19.77
CA ALA A 87 -8.55 12.84 20.51
C ALA A 87 -7.79 12.92 21.85
N ALA A 88 -6.86 13.89 21.97
CA ALA A 88 -6.27 14.47 23.19
C ALA A 88 -5.20 15.47 22.69
N GLU A 89 -5.21 16.78 22.91
CA GLU A 89 -5.78 17.60 23.97
C GLU A 89 -6.16 18.98 23.39
N GLU A 90 -7.46 19.32 23.45
CA GLU A 90 -7.83 20.64 23.92
C GLU A 90 -7.71 20.59 25.45
N THR A 91 -6.87 21.45 26.03
CA THR A 91 -7.06 21.93 27.40
C THR A 91 -6.72 23.42 27.39
N SER A 92 -7.75 24.20 27.08
CA SER A 92 -7.93 25.54 27.61
C SER A 92 -8.13 25.47 29.13
N SER A 93 -7.52 26.43 29.85
CA SER A 93 -7.72 26.83 31.28
C SER A 93 -7.38 25.76 32.34
N GLU A 94 -6.63 26.01 33.42
CA GLU A 94 -6.67 27.15 34.34
C GLU A 94 -5.33 27.40 35.06
N GLU A 95 -5.24 28.62 35.59
CA GLU A 95 -4.22 29.23 36.43
C GLU A 95 -3.69 28.37 37.60
N VAL A 96 -2.36 28.36 37.81
CA VAL A 96 -1.77 28.49 39.17
C VAL A 96 -0.43 29.21 39.04
N SER A 97 -0.42 30.52 39.24
CA SER A 97 0.80 31.22 39.65
C SER A 97 0.43 32.51 40.37
N GLN A 98 0.11 32.39 41.66
CA GLN A 98 0.64 33.32 42.65
C GLN A 98 0.98 32.55 43.94
N PRO A 99 2.03 32.99 44.67
CA PRO A 99 2.56 32.32 45.85
C PRO A 99 1.64 32.36 47.07
#